data_AF-A0A4Y9F580-F1
#
_entry.id   AF-A0A4Y9F580-F1
#
_cell.length_a   1.000
_cell.length_b   1.000
_cell.length_c   1.000
_cell.angle_alpha   90.00
_cell.angle_beta   90.00
_cell.angle_gamma   90.00
#
_symmetry.space_group_name_H-M   'P 1'
#
loop_
_entity.id
_entity.type
_entity.pdbx_description
1 polymer ?
#
loop_
_entity_poly.entity_id
_entity_poly.type
_entity_poly.pdbx_seq_one_letter_code
_entity_poly.pdbx_strand_id
1 'polypeptide(L)'
;MASRPKIDNFAVTGNLVADPRVIEREDGSYLVVLAVAENRRTFDNDTQQWVEADPVYYNVGLDSRDRSLGNLPSNVSASLHKGDMVTVQGNYQASPYQDKNGNLGINHRIWATDVAASMKFASVEVTPNPKPSRDFAADLDMAAEAERNFAPAQNQQQIPALTPEFGNTDSMGSPGMGM
;
A
#
# COMPACT_ATOMS: atom_id res chain seq x y z
N MET A 1 -2.73 -30.97 11.26
CA MET A 1 -2.34 -29.56 11.46
C MET A 1 -3.52 -28.85 12.13
N ALA A 2 -3.35 -28.33 13.35
CA ALA A 2 -4.42 -27.58 14.00
C ALA A 2 -4.66 -26.27 13.23
N SER A 3 -5.90 -26.01 12.83
CA SER A 3 -6.28 -24.76 12.16
C SER A 3 -6.03 -23.61 13.13
N ARG A 4 -5.18 -22.64 12.75
CA ARG A 4 -5.00 -21.42 13.53
C ARG A 4 -6.31 -20.64 13.43
N PRO A 5 -6.95 -20.24 14.55
CA PRO A 5 -8.17 -19.46 14.46
C PRO A 5 -7.86 -18.14 13.75
N LYS A 6 -8.32 -18.06 12.50
CA LYS A 6 -8.33 -16.86 11.68
C LYS A 6 -9.78 -16.39 11.66
N ILE A 7 -10.00 -15.17 12.15
CA ILE A 7 -11.31 -14.56 12.11
C ILE A 7 -11.18 -13.36 11.19
N ASP A 8 -11.87 -13.42 10.06
CA ASP A 8 -11.97 -12.30 9.15
C ASP A 8 -13.03 -11.33 9.71
N ASN A 9 -12.87 -10.03 9.46
CA ASN A 9 -13.78 -8.99 9.92
C ASN A 9 -13.94 -8.90 11.45
N PHE A 10 -12.88 -9.22 12.20
CA PHE A 10 -12.84 -9.05 13.65
C PHE A 10 -12.76 -7.56 14.00
N ALA A 11 -13.54 -7.13 14.98
CA ALA A 11 -13.55 -5.75 15.47
C ALA A 11 -13.26 -5.72 16.99
N VAL A 12 -12.43 -4.78 17.40
CA VAL A 12 -12.10 -4.55 18.81
C VAL A 12 -12.03 -3.05 19.09
N THR A 13 -12.49 -2.64 20.28
CA THR A 13 -12.33 -1.28 20.77
C THR A 13 -11.46 -1.29 22.02
N GLY A 14 -10.45 -0.44 22.06
CA GLY A 14 -9.50 -0.39 23.16
C GLY A 14 -8.67 0.89 23.14
N ASN A 15 -7.75 1.03 24.09
CA ASN A 15 -6.88 2.20 24.20
C ASN A 15 -5.49 1.89 23.67
N LEU A 16 -4.83 2.89 23.07
CA LEU A 16 -3.43 2.78 22.69
C LEU A 16 -2.53 2.76 23.92
N VAL A 17 -1.71 1.73 24.05
CA VAL A 17 -0.79 1.54 25.19
C VAL A 17 0.50 2.35 25.00
N ALA A 18 0.83 2.66 23.75
CA ALA A 18 1.96 3.47 23.33
C ALA A 18 1.62 4.20 22.03
N ASP A 19 2.43 5.20 21.67
CA ASP A 19 2.30 5.88 20.39
C ASP A 19 2.48 4.89 19.22
N PRO A 20 1.79 5.10 18.08
CA PRO A 20 1.98 4.32 16.88
C PRO A 20 3.45 4.25 16.47
N ARG A 21 3.94 3.05 16.18
CA ARG A 21 5.33 2.86 15.75
C ARG A 21 5.37 2.63 14.25
N VAL A 22 6.18 3.43 13.56
CA VAL A 22 6.47 3.25 12.13
C VAL A 22 7.75 2.43 11.99
N ILE A 23 7.67 1.36 11.21
CA ILE A 23 8.80 0.51 10.86
C ILE A 23 8.97 0.58 9.35
N GLU A 24 10.03 1.25 8.90
CA GLU A 24 10.41 1.30 7.50
C GLU A 24 11.03 -0.03 7.06
N ARG A 25 10.82 -0.39 5.80
CA ARG A 25 11.39 -1.58 5.17
C ARG A 25 12.35 -1.18 4.06
N GLU A 26 13.24 -2.09 3.67
CA GLU A 26 14.23 -1.87 2.61
C GLU A 26 13.61 -1.56 1.24
N ASP A 27 12.38 -2.02 0.99
CA ASP A 27 11.63 -1.78 -0.25
C ASP A 27 10.95 -0.39 -0.31
N GLY A 28 11.17 0.46 0.70
CA GLY A 28 10.55 1.78 0.84
C GLY A 28 9.10 1.75 1.32
N SER A 29 8.52 0.57 1.56
CA SER A 29 7.25 0.44 2.27
C SER A 29 7.46 0.57 3.77
N TYR A 30 6.37 0.79 4.51
CA TYR A 30 6.41 0.86 5.97
C TYR A 30 5.24 0.10 6.60
N LEU A 31 5.44 -0.30 7.84
CA LEU A 31 4.44 -0.92 8.69
C LEU A 31 4.16 0.00 9.87
N VAL A 32 2.90 0.36 10.08
CA VAL A 32 2.48 1.03 11.32
C VAL A 32 1.96 -0.02 12.28
N VAL A 33 2.52 -0.03 13.48
CA VAL A 33 2.16 -0.96 14.55
C VAL A 33 1.51 -0.21 15.70
N LEU A 34 0.31 -0.64 16.07
CA LEU A 34 -0.42 -0.14 17.24
C LEU A 34 -0.44 -1.23 18.32
N ALA A 35 -0.27 -0.82 19.57
CA ALA A 35 -0.50 -1.68 20.73
C ALA A 35 -1.83 -1.26 21.37
N VAL A 36 -2.86 -2.08 21.22
CA VAL A 36 -4.22 -1.79 21.71
C VAL A 36 -4.53 -2.66 22.92
N ALA A 37 -4.97 -2.05 24.01
CA ALA A 37 -5.50 -2.75 25.18
C ALA A 37 -7.03 -2.71 25.20
N GLU A 38 -7.65 -3.87 25.16
CA GLU A 38 -9.09 -4.03 25.34
C GLU A 38 -9.37 -4.36 26.82
N ASN A 39 -9.93 -3.39 27.55
CA ASN A 39 -10.39 -3.62 28.92
C ASN A 39 -11.77 -4.29 28.87
N ARG A 40 -11.86 -5.50 29.43
CA ARG A 40 -13.11 -6.24 29.52
C ARG A 40 -13.67 -6.17 30.92
N ARG A 41 -14.99 -6.08 31.03
CA ARG A 41 -15.71 -6.34 32.28
C ARG A 41 -16.42 -7.67 32.16
N THR A 42 -16.25 -8.54 33.14
CA THR A 42 -16.89 -9.85 33.21
C THR A 42 -17.91 -9.83 34.33
N PHE A 43 -19.07 -10.47 34.12
CA PHE A 43 -20.05 -10.64 35.17
C PHE A 43 -19.63 -11.78 36.09
N ASP A 44 -19.40 -11.46 37.36
CA ASP A 44 -19.14 -12.43 38.42
C ASP A 44 -20.47 -13.00 38.92
N ASN A 45 -20.63 -14.32 38.80
CA ASN A 45 -21.88 -15.00 39.18
C ASN A 45 -22.04 -15.17 40.69
N ASP A 46 -20.94 -15.15 41.46
CA ASP A 46 -20.97 -15.34 42.91
C ASP A 46 -21.32 -14.02 43.60
N THR A 47 -20.70 -12.92 43.17
CA THR A 47 -20.98 -11.59 43.73
C THR A 47 -22.10 -10.85 43.01
N GLN A 48 -22.60 -11.39 41.89
CA GLN A 48 -23.58 -10.77 40.99
C GLN A 48 -23.18 -9.35 40.54
N GLN A 49 -21.89 -9.11 40.29
CA GLN A 49 -21.35 -7.79 39.95
C GLN A 49 -20.45 -7.85 38.72
N TRP A 50 -20.38 -6.74 37.98
CA TRP A 50 -19.46 -6.58 36.85
C TRP A 50 -18.07 -6.20 37.34
N VAL A 51 -17.18 -7.19 37.39
CA VAL A 51 -15.78 -7.02 37.79
C VAL A 51 -14.92 -6.72 36.57
N GLU A 52 -13.83 -5.97 36.77
CA GLU A 52 -12.82 -5.75 35.75
C GLU A 52 -12.01 -7.05 35.56
N ALA A 53 -11.88 -7.48 34.32
CA ALA A 53 -11.07 -8.63 33.95
C ALA A 53 -9.70 -8.17 33.44
N ASP A 54 -8.73 -9.08 33.40
CA ASP A 54 -7.42 -8.79 32.83
C ASP A 54 -7.55 -8.30 31.37
N PRO A 55 -6.87 -7.20 31.00
CA PRO A 55 -6.98 -6.64 29.67
C PRO A 55 -6.34 -7.57 28.63
N VAL A 56 -6.95 -7.61 27.44
CA VAL A 56 -6.36 -8.30 26.28
C VAL A 56 -5.58 -7.30 25.45
N TYR A 57 -4.34 -7.64 25.13
CA TYR A 57 -3.46 -6.79 24.33
C TYR A 57 -3.38 -7.30 22.90
N TYR A 58 -3.59 -6.41 21.94
CA TYR A 58 -3.51 -6.70 20.51
C TYR A 58 -2.39 -5.91 19.85
N ASN A 59 -1.61 -6.60 19.03
CA ASN A 59 -0.68 -5.99 18.09
C ASN A 59 -1.40 -5.78 16.75
N VAL A 60 -1.70 -4.53 16.42
CA VAL A 60 -2.40 -4.18 15.19
C VAL A 60 -1.39 -3.71 14.15
N GLY A 61 -1.43 -4.29 12.95
CA GLY A 61 -0.58 -3.93 11.83
C GLY A 61 -1.36 -3.28 10.70
N LEU A 62 -0.83 -2.16 10.19
CA LEU A 62 -1.28 -1.47 8.98
C LEU A 62 -0.12 -1.48 7.98
N ASP A 63 -0.23 -2.27 6.91
CA ASP A 63 0.82 -2.41 5.91
C ASP A 63 0.61 -1.39 4.78
N SER A 64 1.57 -0.49 4.56
CA SER A 64 1.46 0.55 3.53
C SER A 64 1.40 -0.01 2.11
N ARG A 65 1.75 -1.29 1.89
CA ARG A 65 1.65 -1.95 0.58
C ARG A 65 0.21 -2.30 0.21
N ASP A 66 -0.69 -2.38 1.19
CA ASP A 66 -2.10 -2.64 0.94
C ASP A 66 -2.78 -1.38 0.39
N ARG A 67 -3.00 -1.38 -0.93
CA ARG A 67 -3.62 -0.25 -1.63
C ARG A 67 -5.04 0.04 -1.15
N SER A 68 -5.74 -0.94 -0.56
CA SER A 68 -7.10 -0.73 -0.05
C SER A 68 -7.14 0.21 1.15
N LEU A 69 -6.02 0.35 1.88
CA LEU A 69 -5.91 1.22 3.05
C LEU A 69 -5.67 2.69 2.68
N GLY A 70 -5.25 2.99 1.45
CA GLY A 70 -4.93 4.35 1.02
C GLY A 70 -3.97 5.05 1.99
N ASN A 71 -4.37 6.21 2.51
CA ASN A 71 -3.58 7.02 3.46
C ASN A 71 -3.83 6.66 4.94
N LEU A 72 -4.56 5.57 5.23
CA LEU A 72 -4.88 5.20 6.61
C LEU A 72 -3.61 5.00 7.47
N PRO A 73 -2.55 4.29 7.03
CA PRO A 73 -1.36 4.09 7.85
C PRO A 73 -0.69 5.41 8.25
N SER A 74 -0.52 6.33 7.29
CA SER A 74 0.08 7.66 7.55
C SER A 74 -0.80 8.49 8.48
N ASN A 75 -2.11 8.54 8.23
CA ASN A 75 -3.05 9.31 9.04
C ASN A 75 -3.08 8.79 10.48
N VAL A 76 -3.11 7.47 10.67
CA VAL A 76 -3.08 6.84 11.99
C VAL A 76 -1.79 7.19 12.74
N SER A 77 -0.63 7.10 12.07
CA SER A 77 0.65 7.41 12.71
C SER A 77 0.84 8.88 13.07
N ALA A 78 0.18 9.79 12.33
CA ALA A 78 0.29 11.23 12.56
C ALA A 78 -0.76 11.76 13.56
N SER A 79 -1.92 11.11 13.66
CA SER A 79 -3.04 11.63 14.44
C SER A 79 -3.19 10.99 15.82
N LEU A 80 -2.84 9.70 15.97
CA LEU A 80 -3.11 8.95 17.20
C LEU A 80 -1.90 8.92 18.13
N HIS A 81 -2.18 8.95 19.43
CA HIS A 81 -1.20 8.95 20.49
C HIS A 81 -1.55 7.93 21.58
N LYS A 82 -0.58 7.63 22.44
CA LYS A 82 -0.80 6.83 23.64
C LYS A 82 -1.99 7.35 24.43
N GLY A 83 -2.88 6.44 24.82
CA GLY A 83 -4.08 6.73 25.60
C GLY A 83 -5.33 6.91 24.76
N ASP A 84 -5.20 7.19 23.46
CA ASP A 84 -6.35 7.36 22.58
C ASP A 84 -7.17 6.07 22.48
N MET A 85 -8.49 6.23 22.59
CA MET A 85 -9.42 5.13 22.41
C MET A 85 -9.69 4.95 20.92
N VAL A 86 -9.55 3.73 20.43
CA VAL A 86 -9.66 3.38 19.02
C VAL A 86 -10.54 2.15 18.84
N THR A 87 -11.26 2.12 17.72
CA THR A 87 -11.87 0.89 17.19
C THR A 87 -11.06 0.43 16.00
N VAL A 88 -10.68 -0.84 16.01
CA VAL A 88 -9.91 -1.49 14.96
C VAL A 88 -10.73 -2.61 14.36
N GLN A 89 -10.80 -2.67 13.04
CA GLN A 89 -11.41 -3.76 12.30
C GLN A 89 -10.37 -4.42 11.41
N GLY A 90 -10.37 -5.75 11.31
CA GLY A 90 -9.46 -6.44 10.40
C GLY A 90 -9.44 -7.95 10.55
N ASN A 91 -8.35 -8.56 10.07
CA ASN A 91 -8.13 -10.00 10.13
C ASN A 91 -7.38 -10.37 11.40
N TYR A 92 -8.03 -11.10 12.29
CA TYR A 92 -7.45 -11.55 13.55
C TYR A 92 -6.71 -12.88 13.39
N GLN A 93 -5.53 -12.95 13.99
CA GLN A 93 -4.70 -14.14 14.07
C GLN A 93 -4.13 -14.29 15.49
N ALA A 94 -4.43 -15.42 16.12
CA ALA A 94 -3.75 -15.85 17.34
C ALA A 94 -2.56 -16.74 16.98
N SER A 95 -1.41 -16.53 17.63
CA SER A 95 -0.26 -17.43 17.51
C SER A 95 0.39 -17.69 18.87
N PRO A 96 0.75 -18.94 19.19
CA PRO A 96 1.53 -19.22 20.38
C PRO A 96 2.93 -18.61 20.23
N TYR A 97 3.48 -18.12 21.32
CA TYR A 97 4.88 -17.73 21.42
C TYR A 97 5.45 -18.19 22.76
N GLN A 98 6.77 -18.29 22.82
CA GLN A 98 7.49 -18.50 24.06
C GLN A 98 8.25 -17.21 24.38
N ASP A 99 8.09 -16.70 25.60
CA ASP A 99 8.88 -15.56 26.04
C ASP A 99 10.34 -15.97 26.31
N LYS A 100 11.21 -15.00 26.57
CA LYS A 100 12.63 -15.27 26.86
C LYS A 100 12.85 -16.09 28.15
N ASN A 101 11.84 -16.17 29.00
CA ASN A 101 11.87 -16.85 30.30
C ASN A 101 11.29 -18.28 30.19
N GLY A 102 10.84 -18.71 29.01
CA GLY A 102 10.26 -20.02 28.76
C GLY A 102 8.75 -20.11 28.93
N ASN A 103 8.07 -19.03 29.35
CA ASN A 103 6.61 -19.04 29.51
C ASN A 103 5.92 -19.06 28.15
N LEU A 104 4.84 -19.84 28.07
CA LEU A 104 3.99 -19.90 26.89
C LEU A 104 2.95 -18.79 26.95
N GLY A 105 2.82 -18.04 25.87
CA GLY A 105 1.82 -17.00 25.70
C GLY A 105 1.11 -17.08 24.35
N ILE A 106 0.04 -16.30 24.22
CA ILE A 106 -0.66 -16.11 22.94
C ILE A 106 -0.42 -14.69 22.48
N ASN A 107 0.11 -14.55 21.28
CA ASN A 107 0.23 -13.26 20.61
C ASN A 107 -1.04 -13.03 19.80
N HIS A 108 -1.78 -11.99 20.16
CA HIS A 108 -2.97 -11.54 19.46
C HIS A 108 -2.57 -10.51 18.42
N ARG A 109 -2.72 -10.84 17.13
CA ARG A 109 -2.41 -9.93 16.03
C ARG A 109 -3.67 -9.62 15.23
N ILE A 110 -3.81 -8.37 14.80
CA ILE A 110 -4.84 -7.93 13.87
C ILE A 110 -4.16 -7.26 12.68
N TRP A 111 -4.46 -7.71 11.47
CA TRP A 111 -4.15 -6.97 10.25
C TRP A 111 -5.33 -6.07 9.94
N ALA A 112 -5.19 -4.79 10.25
CA ALA A 112 -6.29 -3.84 10.20
C ALA A 112 -6.68 -3.52 8.76
N THR A 113 -7.99 -3.54 8.50
CA THR A 113 -8.63 -3.01 7.29
C THR A 113 -9.18 -1.61 7.53
N ASP A 114 -9.48 -1.26 8.78
CA ASP A 114 -9.92 0.08 9.18
C ASP A 114 -9.53 0.38 10.64
N VAL A 115 -9.31 1.67 10.93
CA VAL A 115 -9.02 2.18 12.28
C VAL A 115 -9.72 3.52 12.46
N ALA A 116 -10.52 3.63 13.52
CA ALA A 116 -11.28 4.83 13.85
C ALA A 116 -10.96 5.30 15.28
N ALA A 117 -10.77 6.61 15.44
CA ALA A 117 -10.73 7.24 16.76
C ALA A 117 -12.14 7.19 17.39
N SER A 118 -12.23 6.70 18.62
CA SER A 118 -13.50 6.57 19.33
C SER A 118 -13.91 7.89 19.93
N MET A 119 -15.07 8.41 19.49
CA MET A 119 -15.68 9.59 20.09
C MET A 119 -16.46 9.30 21.37
N LYS A 120 -16.37 8.07 21.91
CA LYS A 120 -17.10 7.68 23.13
C LYS A 120 -16.74 8.58 24.31
N PHE A 121 -15.48 9.01 24.40
CA PHE A 121 -14.96 9.82 25.49
C PHE A 121 -14.07 10.98 25.01
N ALA A 122 -14.10 11.30 23.71
CA ALA A 122 -13.26 12.33 23.10
C ALA A 122 -13.98 13.02 21.93
N SER A 123 -13.60 14.24 21.61
CA SER A 123 -13.96 14.93 20.37
C SER A 123 -12.80 14.86 19.37
N VAL A 124 -13.09 14.78 18.08
CA VAL A 124 -12.09 14.71 17.01
C VAL A 124 -12.40 15.76 15.94
N GLU A 125 -11.39 16.50 15.51
CA GLU A 125 -11.46 17.35 14.33
C GLU A 125 -11.02 16.54 13.09
N VAL A 126 -11.83 16.56 12.04
CA VAL A 126 -11.54 15.78 10.81
C VAL A 126 -11.03 16.73 9.72
N THR A 127 -9.73 16.66 9.44
CA THR A 127 -9.12 17.37 8.32
C THR A 127 -9.04 16.46 7.09
N PRO A 128 -9.66 16.82 5.96
CA PRO A 128 -9.57 16.01 4.75
C PRO A 128 -8.16 16.04 4.18
N ASN A 129 -7.65 14.88 3.75
CA ASN A 129 -6.39 14.82 3.00
C ASN A 129 -6.52 15.66 1.71
N PRO A 130 -5.41 16.27 1.24
CA PRO A 130 -5.41 17.01 -0.02
C PRO A 130 -5.99 16.14 -1.14
N LYS A 131 -7.04 16.63 -1.80
CA LYS A 131 -7.55 15.98 -3.01
C LYS A 131 -6.57 16.31 -4.14
N PRO A 132 -6.23 15.35 -5.02
CA PRO A 132 -5.54 15.70 -6.25
C PRO A 132 -6.40 16.72 -6.99
N SER A 133 -5.87 17.93 -7.19
CA SER A 133 -6.57 18.99 -7.91
C SER A 133 -6.87 18.52 -9.32
N ARG A 134 -8.12 18.75 -9.78
CA ARG A 134 -8.58 18.43 -11.14
C ARG A 134 -7.72 19.07 -12.23
N ASP A 135 -7.07 20.18 -11.92
CA ASP A 135 -6.20 20.91 -12.84
C ASP A 135 -4.98 20.08 -13.27
N PHE A 136 -4.45 19.22 -12.38
CA PHE A 136 -3.36 18.30 -12.74
C PHE A 136 -3.81 17.18 -13.67
N ALA A 137 -5.05 16.70 -13.55
CA ALA A 137 -5.57 15.67 -14.45
C ALA A 137 -5.84 16.23 -15.85
N ALA A 138 -6.33 17.48 -15.94
CA ALA A 138 -6.52 18.19 -17.20
C ALA A 138 -5.19 18.50 -17.91
N ASP A 139 -4.14 18.88 -17.16
CA ASP A 139 -2.80 19.10 -17.72
C ASP A 139 -2.17 17.79 -18.24
N LEU A 140 -2.38 16.66 -17.58
CA LEU A 140 -1.90 15.35 -18.04
C LEU A 140 -2.64 14.88 -19.30
N ASP A 141 -3.96 15.07 -19.36
CA ASP A 141 -4.75 14.76 -20.56
C ASP A 141 -4.36 15.67 -21.74
N MET A 142 -4.14 16.98 -21.51
CA MET A 142 -3.65 17.90 -22.55
C MET A 142 -2.23 17.57 -23.03
N ALA A 143 -1.33 17.17 -22.14
CA ALA A 143 0.02 16.75 -22.51
C ALA A 143 0.01 15.47 -23.35
N ALA A 144 -0.84 14.49 -22.99
CA ALA A 144 -1.00 13.25 -23.75
C ALA A 144 -1.67 13.46 -25.12
N GLU A 145 -2.62 14.39 -25.23
CA GLU A 145 -3.21 14.79 -26.52
C GLU A 145 -2.23 15.57 -27.39
N ALA A 146 -1.40 16.43 -26.81
CA ALA A 146 -0.32 17.12 -27.53
C ALA A 146 0.67 16.10 -28.13
N GLU A 147 1.16 15.13 -27.35
CA GLU A 147 2.08 14.09 -27.86
C GLU A 147 1.47 13.24 -28.99
N ARG A 148 0.16 12.96 -28.96
CA ARG A 148 -0.53 12.27 -30.07
C ARG A 148 -0.63 13.10 -31.34
N ASN A 149 -0.74 14.42 -31.23
CA ASN A 149 -0.82 15.34 -32.36
C ASN A 149 0.55 15.72 -32.95
N PHE A 150 1.65 15.41 -32.26
CA PHE A 150 3.03 15.60 -32.72
C PHE A 150 3.66 14.35 -33.35
N ALA A 151 2.87 13.44 -33.92
CA ALA A 151 3.40 12.40 -34.80
C ALA A 151 4.04 13.05 -36.04
N PRO A 152 5.34 12.83 -36.35
CA PRO A 152 6.00 13.51 -37.46
C PRO A 152 5.36 13.07 -38.78
N ALA A 153 4.86 14.04 -39.54
CA ALA A 153 4.48 13.83 -40.93
C ALA A 153 5.69 13.27 -41.69
N GLN A 154 5.55 12.05 -42.23
CA GLN A 154 6.55 11.45 -43.11
C GLN A 154 6.64 12.32 -44.37
N ASN A 155 7.64 13.20 -44.39
CA ASN A 155 7.97 14.03 -45.53
C ASN A 155 8.50 13.13 -46.65
N GLN A 156 7.67 12.83 -47.65
CA GLN A 156 8.07 12.16 -48.88
C GLN A 156 8.93 13.12 -49.71
N GLN A 157 10.22 13.23 -49.36
CA GLN A 157 11.21 13.82 -50.25
C GLN A 157 11.63 12.77 -51.28
N GLN A 158 11.11 12.92 -52.50
CA GLN A 158 11.60 12.23 -53.69
C GLN A 158 13.07 12.60 -53.92
N ILE A 159 13.93 11.58 -53.88
CA ILE A 159 15.34 11.70 -54.26
C ILE A 159 15.40 11.69 -55.80
N PRO A 160 16.03 12.67 -56.47
CA PRO A 160 16.26 12.59 -57.90
C PRO A 160 17.24 11.45 -58.19
N ALA A 161 16.87 10.56 -59.12
CA ALA A 161 17.65 9.40 -59.50
C ALA A 161 19.00 9.83 -60.10
N LEU A 162 20.10 9.59 -59.38
CA LEU A 162 21.42 9.45 -59.98
C LEU A 162 21.49 8.04 -60.57
N THR A 163 21.39 7.94 -61.90
CA THR A 163 21.69 6.70 -62.62
C THR A 163 23.18 6.40 -62.56
N PRO A 164 23.61 5.27 -61.99
CA PRO A 164 24.95 4.74 -62.23
C PRO A 164 24.92 3.99 -63.58
N GLU A 165 25.68 4.48 -64.57
CA GLU A 165 25.98 3.73 -65.78
C GLU A 165 26.85 2.52 -65.41
N PHE A 166 26.21 1.35 -65.25
CA PHE A 166 26.91 0.08 -65.30
C PHE A 166 27.01 -0.35 -66.76
N GLY A 167 28.22 -0.19 -67.31
CA GLY A 167 28.58 -0.71 -68.61
C GLY A 167 28.31 -2.21 -68.69
N ASN A 168 27.38 -2.59 -69.55
CA ASN A 168 27.11 -3.98 -69.84
C ASN A 168 28.12 -4.45 -70.89
N THR A 169 28.87 -5.49 -70.52
CA THR A 169 29.85 -6.17 -71.37
C THR A 169 29.11 -7.04 -72.37
N ASP A 170 29.02 -6.60 -73.63
CA ASP A 170 28.76 -7.53 -74.73
C ASP A 170 30.07 -7.88 -75.43
N SER A 171 30.47 -9.12 -75.15
CA SER A 171 31.37 -9.95 -75.95
C SER A 171 30.99 -9.88 -77.43
N MET A 172 31.93 -9.49 -78.30
CA MET A 172 32.38 -10.31 -79.44
C MET A 172 33.75 -9.82 -79.92
N GLY A 173 34.70 -10.74 -79.93
CA GLY A 173 36.04 -10.52 -80.44
C GLY A 173 36.16 -10.65 -81.95
N SER A 174 37.18 -9.94 -82.45
CA SER A 174 38.06 -10.27 -83.58
C SER A 174 37.54 -10.15 -85.02
N PRO A 175 38.44 -10.02 -86.03
CA PRO A 175 39.85 -9.57 -86.00
C PRO A 175 40.20 -8.61 -87.17
N GLY A 176 41.39 -8.00 -87.14
CA GLY A 176 42.11 -7.75 -88.39
C GLY A 176 42.99 -6.51 -88.49
N MET A 177 44.26 -6.78 -88.80
CA MET A 177 45.23 -5.99 -89.58
C MET A 177 45.59 -4.59 -89.06
N GLY A 178 46.86 -4.21 -88.95
CA GLY A 178 48.09 -4.77 -89.48
C GLY A 178 49.12 -3.66 -89.58
N MET A 179 50.38 -4.09 -89.63
CA MET A 179 51.62 -3.33 -89.86
C MET A 179 52.14 -2.48 -88.70
#